data_AF-A0A561P329-F1
#
_entry.id   AF-A0A561P329-F1
#
_cell.length_a   1.000
_cell.length_b   1.000
_cell.length_c   1.000
_cell.angle_alpha   90.00
_cell.angle_beta   90.00
_cell.angle_gamma   90.00
#
_symmetry.space_group_name_H-M   'P 1'
#
loop_
_entity.id
_entity.type
_entity.pdbx_description
1 polymer ?
#
loop_
_entity_poly.entity_id
_entity_poly.type
_entity_poly.pdbx_seq_one_letter_code
_entity_poly.pdbx_strand_id
1 'polypeptide(L)'
;MKLRFRCLLFLLLPLLAQAHNGSTVYKKTIVKTFSVGDNAALNLSNKYGKIIFHAWNKNEIKATITITGFGKNDEQARAIAEMVDIDADQSNSSVSMRTAYNPGKSSSGWFSWGGKMDSKDYVNIDYDVYIPESLRKLMVANQFGDVIADKFSFPVVMELNYCTFDIREAEDLSFRINYCDKGKIGKADKVDVRGNYSNVRADQLGSLSTSSNYSEYAVDRVGELKISANYDNYKIDHVDQASGRCTYSDVRMEELQQAINMNMTYGDVKVGKVGTGFKSADFQLTYSDIKITFSRRQPLSIVANLVYGNIKVDGFELKNVVSNKKNANHDYSAQAGGGSESSPYIKIRGTNSDAKLDTY
;
A
#
# COMPACT_ATOMS: atom_id res chain seq x y z
N MET A 1 -19.62 35.49 72.19
CA MET A 1 -19.23 34.24 71.48
C MET A 1 -19.71 34.36 70.05
N LYS A 2 -18.87 34.84 69.15
CA LYS A 2 -17.93 34.09 68.29
C LYS A 2 -18.62 33.49 67.04
N LEU A 3 -18.35 34.21 65.93
CA LEU A 3 -18.26 33.81 64.52
C LEU A 3 -19.51 33.22 63.84
N ARG A 4 -19.93 33.88 62.76
CA ARG A 4 -19.82 33.36 61.37
C ARG A 4 -20.24 34.45 60.38
N PHE A 5 -19.26 35.23 59.94
CA PHE A 5 -19.34 36.04 58.72
C PHE A 5 -17.97 35.96 58.04
N ARG A 6 -17.97 36.03 56.70
CA ARG A 6 -16.81 35.98 55.77
C ARG A 6 -16.46 34.58 55.24
N CYS A 7 -17.24 34.09 54.28
CA CYS A 7 -16.74 33.20 53.21
C CYS A 7 -17.55 33.33 51.89
N LEU A 8 -18.33 34.39 51.70
CA LEU A 8 -19.27 34.52 50.57
C LEU A 8 -18.91 35.65 49.58
N LEU A 9 -17.67 36.15 49.63
CA LEU A 9 -17.20 37.21 48.73
C LEU A 9 -15.77 36.93 48.20
N PHE A 10 -15.48 35.67 47.86
CA PHE A 10 -14.27 35.27 47.12
C PHE A 10 -14.53 34.22 46.03
N LEU A 11 -15.81 33.97 45.70
CA LEU A 11 -16.22 32.97 44.71
C LEU A 11 -16.64 33.59 43.36
N LEU A 12 -16.38 34.88 43.17
CA LEU A 12 -16.65 35.61 41.92
C LEU A 12 -15.43 36.46 41.55
N LEU A 13 -14.73 36.00 40.50
CA LEU A 13 -13.57 36.58 39.80
C LEU A 13 -12.18 36.06 40.26
N PRO A 14 -11.39 35.42 39.37
CA PRO A 14 -11.41 35.58 37.91
C PRO A 14 -12.11 34.42 37.16
N LEU A 15 -13.39 34.65 36.81
CA LEU A 15 -13.92 34.36 35.48
C LEU A 15 -13.14 35.25 34.49
N LEU A 16 -11.93 34.84 34.10
CA LEU A 16 -11.19 35.32 32.92
C LEU A 16 -9.92 34.50 32.64
N ALA A 17 -9.81 33.27 33.18
CA ALA A 17 -8.93 32.27 32.57
C ALA A 17 -9.66 31.65 31.37
N GLN A 18 -9.88 32.45 30.33
CA GLN A 18 -10.05 31.90 28.99
C GLN A 18 -8.71 31.21 28.67
N ALA A 19 -8.65 29.90 28.85
CA ALA A 19 -7.60 29.10 28.28
C ALA A 19 -7.72 29.23 26.76
N HIS A 20 -7.04 30.22 26.18
CA HIS A 20 -6.86 30.33 24.74
C HIS A 20 -5.87 29.24 24.32
N ASN A 21 -6.33 27.99 24.32
CA ASN A 21 -5.69 26.90 23.57
C ASN A 21 -6.13 26.99 22.11
N GLY A 22 -6.07 28.19 21.54
CA GLY A 22 -6.20 28.41 20.10
C GLY A 22 -4.79 28.51 19.56
N SER A 23 -4.31 27.47 18.87
CA SER A 23 -3.12 27.64 18.04
C SER A 23 -3.43 28.73 17.02
N THR A 24 -2.72 29.85 17.10
CA THR A 24 -2.68 30.87 16.05
C THR A 24 -2.05 30.28 14.78
N VAL A 25 -2.49 30.77 13.63
CA VAL A 25 -2.12 30.21 12.32
C VAL A 25 -1.58 31.32 11.43
N TYR A 26 -0.43 31.07 10.81
CA TYR A 26 0.12 31.93 9.76
C TYR A 26 0.33 31.14 8.48
N LYS A 27 -0.01 31.73 7.33
CA LYS A 27 0.13 31.10 6.00
C LYS A 27 1.07 31.88 5.10
N LYS A 28 2.02 31.17 4.49
CA LYS A 28 2.93 31.65 3.46
C LYS A 28 2.70 30.82 2.19
N THR A 29 2.48 31.49 1.06
CA THR A 29 2.28 30.82 -0.23
C THR A 29 3.47 31.10 -1.14
N ILE A 30 3.99 30.06 -1.78
CA ILE A 30 5.07 30.14 -2.78
C ILE A 30 4.55 29.55 -4.08
N VAL A 31 4.76 30.25 -5.19
CA VAL A 31 4.45 29.72 -6.53
C VAL A 31 5.76 29.51 -7.27
N LYS A 32 5.93 28.33 -7.86
CA LYS A 32 7.06 27.97 -8.72
C LYS A 32 6.53 27.51 -10.07
N THR A 33 7.15 27.99 -11.14
CA THR A 33 6.80 27.65 -12.51
C THR A 33 8.07 27.34 -13.29
N PHE A 34 8.06 26.24 -14.05
CA PHE A 34 9.21 25.75 -14.82
C PHE A 34 8.75 25.31 -16.20
N SER A 35 9.26 25.94 -17.27
CA SER A 35 9.05 25.46 -18.64
C SER A 35 9.97 24.27 -18.93
N VAL A 36 9.41 23.13 -19.34
CA VAL A 36 10.18 21.88 -19.53
C VAL A 36 10.07 21.38 -20.97
N GLY A 37 11.10 20.69 -21.45
CA GLY A 37 11.00 19.94 -22.69
C GLY A 37 10.15 18.69 -22.54
N ASP A 38 9.78 18.07 -23.65
CA ASP A 38 9.19 16.74 -23.65
C ASP A 38 10.14 15.75 -22.98
N ASN A 39 9.60 14.73 -22.32
CA ASN A 39 10.35 13.71 -21.60
C ASN A 39 11.19 14.24 -20.42
N ALA A 40 10.85 15.40 -19.87
CA ALA A 40 11.47 15.86 -18.63
C ALA A 40 11.16 14.91 -17.45
N ALA A 41 12.02 14.91 -16.44
CA ALA A 41 11.79 14.22 -15.18
C ALA A 41 11.47 15.22 -14.06
N LEU A 42 10.57 14.85 -13.14
CA LEU A 42 10.29 15.64 -11.94
C LEU A 42 10.68 14.84 -10.69
N ASN A 43 11.46 15.46 -9.80
CA ASN A 43 11.71 14.98 -8.45
C ASN A 43 11.07 15.94 -7.45
N LEU A 44 10.16 15.45 -6.61
CA LEU A 44 9.50 16.25 -5.57
C LEU A 44 9.68 15.56 -4.22
N SER A 45 10.27 16.28 -3.26
CA SER A 45 10.42 15.81 -1.88
C SER A 45 9.75 16.77 -0.90
N ASN A 46 8.84 16.25 -0.09
CA ASN A 46 8.13 16.99 0.95
C ASN A 46 8.11 16.23 2.28
N LYS A 47 7.77 16.96 3.34
CA LYS A 47 7.50 16.45 4.68
C LYS A 47 6.39 17.30 5.30
N TYR A 48 5.45 16.67 5.99
CA TYR A 48 4.32 17.30 6.67
C TYR A 48 3.34 18.01 5.74
N GLY A 49 2.58 17.27 4.96
CA GLY A 49 1.52 17.85 4.15
C GLY A 49 1.21 17.05 2.91
N LYS A 50 0.06 17.35 2.32
CA LYS A 50 -0.40 16.62 1.14
C LYS A 50 0.27 17.12 -0.13
N ILE A 51 0.36 16.26 -1.12
CA ILE A 51 0.76 16.60 -2.49
C ILE A 51 -0.38 16.18 -3.41
N ILE A 52 -0.93 17.14 -4.14
CA ILE A 52 -1.96 16.91 -5.15
C ILE A 52 -1.34 17.14 -6.52
N PHE A 53 -1.43 16.13 -7.39
CA PHE A 53 -0.97 16.20 -8.77
C PHE A 53 -2.14 16.34 -9.74
N HIS A 54 -2.00 17.29 -10.67
CA HIS A 54 -2.93 17.53 -11.77
C HIS A 54 -2.17 17.35 -13.09
N ALA A 55 -2.58 16.39 -13.90
CA ALA A 55 -2.03 16.24 -15.26
C ALA A 55 -2.62 17.32 -16.18
N TRP A 56 -1.82 17.87 -17.10
CA TRP A 56 -2.28 18.83 -18.11
C TRP A 56 -1.49 18.75 -19.41
N ASN A 57 -2.06 19.31 -20.48
CA ASN A 57 -1.42 19.39 -21.79
C ASN A 57 -0.66 20.71 -21.96
N LYS A 58 0.34 20.94 -21.10
CA LYS A 58 1.27 22.08 -21.18
C LYS A 58 2.67 21.63 -20.81
N ASN A 59 3.67 22.13 -21.55
CA ASN A 59 5.09 21.92 -21.29
C ASN A 59 5.60 22.82 -20.15
N GLU A 60 4.87 22.80 -19.04
CA GLU A 60 5.11 23.60 -17.85
C GLU A 60 4.83 22.74 -16.62
N ILE A 61 5.68 22.85 -15.60
CA ILE A 61 5.38 22.38 -14.24
C ILE A 61 5.05 23.62 -13.41
N LYS A 62 3.89 23.61 -12.75
CA LYS A 62 3.47 24.70 -11.86
C LYS A 62 3.13 24.13 -10.50
N ALA A 63 3.82 24.60 -9.47
CA ALA A 63 3.56 24.22 -8.08
C ALA A 63 3.11 25.44 -7.27
N THR A 64 1.98 25.30 -6.59
CA THR A 64 1.53 26.22 -5.54
C THR A 64 1.75 25.53 -4.20
N ILE A 65 2.66 26.07 -3.39
CA ILE A 65 3.03 25.53 -2.09
C ILE A 65 2.45 26.42 -1.00
N THR A 66 1.60 25.86 -0.14
CA THR A 66 1.04 26.56 1.02
C THR A 66 1.68 26.04 2.29
N ILE A 67 2.50 26.88 2.92
CA ILE A 67 3.15 26.63 4.20
C ILE A 67 2.29 27.25 5.30
N THR A 68 1.85 26.44 6.25
CA THR A 68 1.04 26.85 7.40
C THR A 68 1.82 26.56 8.68
N GLY A 69 2.13 27.62 9.44
CA GLY A 69 2.73 27.51 10.76
C GLY A 69 1.68 27.63 11.87
N PHE A 70 1.83 26.83 12.92
CA PHE A 70 0.95 26.79 14.09
C PHE A 70 1.73 27.23 15.34
N GLY A 71 1.27 28.28 16.00
CA GLY A 71 1.96 28.85 17.17
C GLY A 71 1.01 29.25 18.29
N LYS A 72 1.57 29.57 19.46
CA LYS A 72 0.82 30.11 20.62
C LYS A 72 0.45 31.59 20.44
N ASN A 73 1.13 32.29 19.54
CA ASN A 73 0.88 33.67 19.13
C ASN A 73 1.29 33.87 17.66
N ASP A 74 0.84 34.97 17.07
CA ASP A 74 1.03 35.27 15.65
C ASP A 74 2.51 35.32 15.26
N GLU A 75 3.37 35.82 16.15
CA GLU A 75 4.81 35.88 15.94
C GLU A 75 5.42 34.48 15.82
N GLN A 76 5.04 33.55 16.70
CA GLN A 76 5.52 32.16 16.66
C GLN A 76 5.00 31.43 15.43
N ALA A 77 3.71 31.58 15.09
CA ALA A 77 3.12 30.95 13.92
C ALA A 77 3.83 31.40 12.63
N ARG A 78 4.14 32.70 12.53
CA ARG A 78 4.90 33.27 11.41
C ARG A 78 6.33 32.74 11.36
N ALA A 79 7.06 32.76 12.48
CA ALA A 79 8.42 32.26 12.54
C ALA A 79 8.51 30.80 12.09
N ILE A 80 7.53 29.97 12.47
CA ILE A 80 7.47 28.57 12.04
C ILE A 80 7.30 28.43 10.52
N ALA A 81 6.39 29.18 9.92
CA ALA A 81 6.21 29.14 8.46
C ALA A 81 7.44 29.69 7.71
N GLU A 82 8.16 30.66 8.31
CA GLU A 82 9.36 31.26 7.73
C GLU A 82 10.61 30.36 7.80
N MET A 83 10.62 29.35 8.68
CA MET A 83 11.66 28.32 8.70
C MET A 83 11.63 27.40 7.47
N VAL A 84 10.54 27.41 6.70
CA VAL A 84 10.37 26.58 5.52
C VAL A 84 10.72 27.35 4.25
N ASP A 85 11.63 26.76 3.47
CA ASP A 85 11.95 27.17 2.11
C ASP A 85 11.72 26.03 1.13
N ILE A 86 11.57 26.37 -0.15
CA ILE A 86 11.46 25.41 -1.24
C ILE A 86 12.67 25.59 -2.15
N ASP A 87 13.63 24.67 -2.01
CA ASP A 87 14.79 24.58 -2.88
C ASP A 87 14.35 23.95 -4.19
N ALA A 88 14.63 24.64 -5.30
CA ALA A 88 14.28 24.15 -6.62
C ALA A 88 15.42 24.36 -7.60
N ASP A 89 15.64 23.35 -8.43
CA ASP A 89 16.64 23.35 -9.51
C ASP A 89 15.95 22.93 -10.80
N GLN A 90 16.35 23.53 -11.92
CA GLN A 90 15.78 23.28 -13.24
C GLN A 90 16.88 23.16 -14.29
N SER A 91 16.73 22.15 -15.13
CA SER A 91 17.28 22.07 -16.48
C SER A 91 16.15 21.88 -17.50
N ASN A 92 16.48 21.87 -18.80
CA ASN A 92 15.50 21.53 -19.84
C ASN A 92 14.93 20.10 -19.70
N SER A 93 15.67 19.19 -19.06
CA SER A 93 15.33 17.77 -18.95
C SER A 93 14.92 17.30 -17.56
N SER A 94 15.00 18.18 -16.56
CA SER A 94 14.73 17.81 -15.17
C SER A 94 14.33 19.01 -14.32
N VAL A 95 13.35 18.81 -13.45
CA VAL A 95 13.01 19.72 -12.36
C VAL A 95 13.15 18.98 -11.04
N SER A 96 13.73 19.64 -10.04
CA SER A 96 13.70 19.17 -8.66
C SER A 96 13.07 20.22 -7.75
N MET A 97 12.22 19.78 -6.83
CA MET A 97 11.64 20.60 -5.78
C MET A 97 11.79 19.87 -4.44
N ARG A 98 12.39 20.53 -3.47
CA ARG A 98 12.63 19.98 -2.14
C ARG A 98 12.21 20.98 -1.07
N THR A 99 11.34 20.54 -0.17
CA THR A 99 11.09 21.25 1.08
C THR A 99 12.35 21.24 1.93
N ALA A 100 12.88 22.43 2.23
CA ALA A 100 14.04 22.64 3.09
C ALA A 100 13.58 23.25 4.42
N TYR A 101 13.83 22.52 5.51
CA TYR A 101 13.53 22.98 6.86
C TYR A 101 14.78 23.60 7.49
N ASN A 102 14.75 24.91 7.72
CA ASN A 102 15.89 25.70 8.17
C ASN A 102 15.64 26.28 9.58
N PRO A 103 15.75 25.46 10.65
CA PRO A 103 15.47 25.91 12.02
C PRO A 103 16.42 27.02 12.49
N GLY A 104 17.63 27.10 11.90
CA GLY A 104 18.59 28.18 12.17
C GLY A 104 18.20 29.56 11.62
N LYS A 105 17.22 29.66 10.70
CA LYS A 105 16.69 30.96 10.26
C LYS A 105 15.87 31.66 11.35
N SER A 106 15.31 30.91 12.30
CA SER A 106 14.60 31.48 13.45
C SER A 106 15.55 31.91 14.58
N SER A 107 16.85 31.58 14.53
CA SER A 107 17.80 31.87 15.62
C SER A 107 18.62 33.15 15.46
N SER A 108 18.37 33.98 14.43
CA SER A 108 19.13 35.21 14.17
C SER A 108 18.50 36.49 14.75
N GLY A 109 17.47 36.38 15.58
CA GLY A 109 16.91 37.48 16.36
C GLY A 109 16.53 37.05 17.78
N TRP A 110 16.45 38.02 18.70
CA TRP A 110 15.98 38.05 20.10
C TRP A 110 15.13 36.93 20.76
N PHE A 111 14.64 35.91 20.06
CA PHE A 111 13.85 34.83 20.61
C PHE A 111 14.46 33.45 20.33
N SER A 112 15.17 32.92 21.32
CA SER A 112 15.54 31.50 21.37
C SER A 112 14.37 30.70 21.95
N TRP A 113 13.50 30.21 21.08
CA TRP A 113 12.44 29.27 21.49
C TRP A 113 13.06 27.88 21.65
N GLY A 114 13.22 27.41 22.87
CA GLY A 114 13.82 26.10 23.15
C GLY A 114 13.03 24.95 22.51
N GLY A 115 13.70 24.12 21.70
CA GLY A 115 13.18 22.87 21.13
C GLY A 115 13.13 22.84 19.59
N LYS A 116 13.35 21.67 18.99
CA LYS A 116 13.18 21.46 17.54
C LYS A 116 11.68 21.45 17.23
N MET A 117 11.13 22.54 16.72
CA MET A 117 9.72 22.64 16.26
C MET A 117 9.54 22.01 14.86
N ASP A 118 10.13 20.83 14.64
CA ASP A 118 10.12 20.06 13.39
C ASP A 118 9.13 18.88 13.55
N SER A 119 7.83 19.20 13.58
CA SER A 119 6.76 18.19 13.61
C SER A 119 5.49 18.70 12.94
N LYS A 120 4.59 17.77 12.59
CA LYS A 120 3.25 18.05 12.05
C LYS A 120 2.36 18.90 12.97
N ASP A 121 2.72 19.03 14.25
CA ASP A 121 1.97 19.83 15.21
C ASP A 121 2.27 21.33 15.05
N TYR A 122 3.39 21.65 14.40
CA TYR A 122 3.89 23.01 14.21
C TYR A 122 3.80 23.48 12.76
N VAL A 123 3.92 22.58 11.79
CA VAL A 123 3.97 22.97 10.37
C VAL A 123 3.22 22.01 9.45
N ASN A 124 2.53 22.58 8.46
CA ASN A 124 1.91 21.85 7.34
C ASN A 124 2.28 22.52 6.01
N ILE A 125 2.69 21.74 5.01
CA ILE A 125 3.34 22.16 3.76
C ILE A 125 2.63 21.42 2.63
N ASP A 126 1.55 22.02 2.14
CA ASP A 126 0.73 21.42 1.09
C ASP A 126 1.23 21.86 -0.29
N TYR A 127 1.30 20.90 -1.21
CA TYR A 127 1.64 21.10 -2.62
C TYR A 127 0.41 20.86 -3.50
N ASP A 128 0.13 21.79 -4.39
CA ASP A 128 -0.79 21.63 -5.52
C ASP A 128 0.02 21.81 -6.81
N VAL A 129 0.20 20.73 -7.57
CA VAL A 129 1.20 20.63 -8.64
C VAL A 129 0.56 20.21 -9.94
N TYR A 130 0.64 21.09 -10.94
CA TYR A 130 0.31 20.77 -12.31
C TYR A 130 1.55 20.26 -13.04
N ILE A 131 1.41 19.12 -13.72
CA ILE A 131 2.50 18.42 -14.40
C ILE A 131 2.13 18.06 -15.85
N PRO A 132 3.05 18.19 -16.82
CA PRO A 132 2.83 17.77 -18.19
C PRO A 132 2.52 16.27 -18.29
N GLU A 133 1.62 15.88 -19.18
CA GLU A 133 1.44 14.47 -19.54
C GLU A 133 2.67 13.90 -20.29
N SER A 134 3.51 14.77 -20.86
CA SER A 134 4.73 14.41 -21.60
C SER A 134 5.95 14.12 -20.71
N LEU A 135 5.80 14.09 -19.37
CA LEU A 135 6.91 13.72 -18.49
C LEU A 135 7.34 12.27 -18.74
N ARG A 136 8.65 12.04 -18.67
CA ARG A 136 9.20 10.67 -18.76
C ARG A 136 9.05 9.91 -17.45
N LYS A 137 9.14 10.62 -16.32
CA LYS A 137 9.14 10.03 -14.99
C LYS A 137 8.84 11.06 -13.92
N LEU A 138 8.11 10.64 -12.89
CA LEU A 138 7.97 11.35 -11.62
C LEU A 138 8.58 10.53 -10.47
N MET A 139 9.34 11.19 -9.60
CA MET A 139 9.77 10.64 -8.32
C MET A 139 9.23 11.52 -7.19
N VAL A 140 8.48 10.91 -6.28
CA VAL A 140 7.87 11.59 -5.12
C VAL A 140 8.40 10.95 -3.84
N ALA A 141 8.97 11.77 -2.96
CA ALA A 141 9.24 11.38 -1.59
C ALA A 141 8.36 12.21 -0.66
N ASN A 142 7.52 11.58 0.14
CA ASN A 142 6.71 12.28 1.13
C ASN A 142 6.75 11.56 2.48
N GLN A 143 6.62 12.35 3.55
CA GLN A 143 6.50 11.83 4.89
C GLN A 143 5.46 12.64 5.66
N PHE A 144 4.49 11.96 6.28
CA PHE A 144 3.35 12.57 6.97
C PHE A 144 2.46 13.44 6.06
N GLY A 145 1.76 12.81 5.12
CA GLY A 145 0.75 13.50 4.33
C GLY A 145 0.32 12.71 3.10
N ASP A 146 -0.83 13.08 2.57
CA ASP A 146 -1.47 12.32 1.49
C ASP A 146 -0.84 12.63 0.13
N VAL A 147 -0.77 11.63 -0.76
CA VAL A 147 -0.41 11.84 -2.17
C VAL A 147 -1.63 11.51 -3.03
N ILE A 148 -2.15 12.51 -3.74
CA ILE A 148 -3.40 12.40 -4.50
C ILE A 148 -3.13 12.72 -5.96
N ALA A 149 -3.64 11.89 -6.88
CA ALA A 149 -3.50 12.12 -8.30
C ALA A 149 -4.68 11.55 -9.08
N ASP A 150 -5.10 12.30 -10.11
CA ASP A 150 -6.13 11.84 -11.02
C ASP A 150 -5.59 10.83 -12.04
N LYS A 151 -4.45 11.15 -12.66
CA LYS A 151 -3.81 10.31 -13.67
C LYS A 151 -2.30 10.48 -13.72
N PHE A 152 -1.58 9.37 -13.90
CA PHE A 152 -0.19 9.34 -14.35
C PHE A 152 -0.04 8.54 -15.64
N SER A 153 0.25 9.21 -16.75
CA SER A 153 0.44 8.60 -18.07
C SER A 153 1.90 8.19 -18.35
N PHE A 154 2.68 8.01 -17.29
CA PHE A 154 4.11 7.72 -17.32
C PHE A 154 4.52 7.03 -16.01
N PRO A 155 5.71 6.40 -15.95
CA PRO A 155 6.19 5.75 -14.74
C PRO A 155 6.38 6.69 -13.55
N VAL A 156 5.88 6.28 -12.38
CA VAL A 156 6.03 7.01 -11.11
C VAL A 156 6.69 6.16 -10.04
N VAL A 157 7.68 6.74 -9.35
CA VAL A 157 8.29 6.14 -8.17
C VAL A 157 7.89 6.93 -6.94
N MET A 158 7.34 6.27 -5.93
CA MET A 158 6.90 6.89 -4.69
C MET A 158 7.60 6.27 -3.47
N GLU A 159 8.26 7.11 -2.69
CA GLU A 159 8.84 6.77 -1.38
C GLU A 159 8.01 7.45 -0.28
N LEU A 160 7.11 6.71 0.36
CA LEU A 160 6.13 7.27 1.28
C LEU A 160 6.27 6.68 2.68
N ASN A 161 6.27 7.54 3.70
CA ASN A 161 6.32 7.12 5.09
C ASN A 161 5.23 7.81 5.90
N TYR A 162 4.38 7.05 6.59
CA TYR A 162 3.24 7.60 7.35
C TYR A 162 2.31 8.44 6.46
N CYS A 163 1.98 7.92 5.28
CA CYS A 163 1.17 8.60 4.27
C CYS A 163 -0.08 7.79 3.93
N THR A 164 -1.09 8.47 3.39
CA THR A 164 -2.12 7.85 2.55
C THR A 164 -1.79 8.16 1.09
N PHE A 165 -2.33 7.40 0.14
CA PHE A 165 -2.33 7.81 -1.26
C PHE A 165 -3.66 7.42 -1.93
N ASP A 166 -4.10 8.23 -2.89
CA ASP A 166 -5.27 7.97 -3.72
C ASP A 166 -4.94 8.35 -5.17
N ILE A 167 -4.76 7.33 -6.00
CA ILE A 167 -4.38 7.46 -7.40
C ILE A 167 -5.48 6.82 -8.24
N ARG A 168 -6.22 7.61 -9.02
CA ARG A 168 -7.35 7.07 -9.79
C ARG A 168 -6.87 6.21 -10.97
N GLU A 169 -5.85 6.66 -11.70
CA GLU A 169 -5.33 5.95 -12.88
C GLU A 169 -3.81 6.15 -13.01
N ALA A 170 -3.08 5.08 -13.34
CA ALA A 170 -1.65 5.16 -13.65
C ALA A 170 -1.26 4.13 -14.71
N GLU A 171 -0.12 4.32 -15.36
CA GLU A 171 0.54 3.26 -16.13
C GLU A 171 1.35 2.37 -15.17
N ASP A 172 2.55 2.84 -14.80
CA ASP A 172 3.50 2.13 -13.95
C ASP A 172 3.69 2.85 -12.60
N LEU A 173 3.51 2.11 -11.50
CA LEU A 173 3.77 2.59 -10.15
C LEU A 173 4.80 1.72 -9.43
N SER A 174 5.83 2.34 -8.87
CA SER A 174 6.81 1.68 -7.99
C SER A 174 6.82 2.33 -6.62
N PHE A 175 6.45 1.57 -5.60
CA PHE A 175 6.31 2.02 -4.22
C PHE A 175 7.42 1.49 -3.32
N ARG A 176 7.97 2.37 -2.48
CA ARG A 176 8.59 2.03 -1.19
C ARG A 176 7.76 2.68 -0.09
N ILE A 177 6.98 1.90 0.64
CA ILE A 177 6.02 2.40 1.62
C ILE A 177 6.29 1.84 3.01
N ASN A 178 6.24 2.70 4.03
CA ASN A 178 6.26 2.26 5.43
C ASN A 178 5.16 2.97 6.21
N TYR A 179 4.42 2.22 7.03
CA TYR A 179 3.35 2.76 7.86
C TYR A 179 2.31 3.56 7.06
N CYS A 180 2.03 3.15 5.82
CA CYS A 180 1.04 3.80 4.96
C CYS A 180 -0.28 3.05 5.04
N ASP A 181 -1.30 3.68 5.60
CA ASP A 181 -2.64 3.09 5.72
C ASP A 181 -3.55 3.67 4.63
N LYS A 182 -4.58 2.91 4.24
CA LYS A 182 -5.62 3.32 3.27
C LYS A 182 -5.09 3.75 1.89
N GLY A 183 -3.96 3.22 1.45
CA GLY A 183 -3.49 3.43 0.07
C GLY A 183 -4.53 2.91 -0.92
N LYS A 184 -4.87 3.71 -1.94
CA LYS A 184 -5.85 3.37 -2.97
C LYS A 184 -5.28 3.59 -4.38
N ILE A 185 -5.46 2.60 -5.24
CA ILE A 185 -5.17 2.65 -6.68
C ILE A 185 -6.44 2.25 -7.43
N GLY A 186 -7.03 3.15 -8.21
CA GLY A 186 -8.17 2.78 -9.06
C GLY A 186 -7.72 1.79 -10.13
N LYS A 187 -6.97 2.26 -11.12
CA LYS A 187 -6.43 1.41 -12.19
C LYS A 187 -4.95 1.63 -12.40
N ALA A 188 -4.20 0.55 -12.62
CA ALA A 188 -2.83 0.63 -13.10
C ALA A 188 -2.42 -0.58 -13.95
N ASP A 189 -1.50 -0.39 -14.89
CA ASP A 189 -0.99 -1.50 -15.71
C ASP A 189 0.01 -2.34 -14.91
N LYS A 190 0.95 -1.70 -14.23
CA LYS A 190 1.95 -2.38 -13.40
C LYS A 190 2.15 -1.68 -12.07
N VAL A 191 2.14 -2.47 -10.99
CA VAL A 191 2.42 -1.98 -9.63
C VAL A 191 3.46 -2.86 -8.95
N ASP A 192 4.58 -2.26 -8.58
CA ASP A 192 5.63 -2.87 -7.75
C ASP A 192 5.60 -2.25 -6.35
N VAL A 193 5.43 -3.06 -5.30
CA VAL A 193 5.38 -2.57 -3.91
C VAL A 193 6.45 -3.21 -3.04
N ARG A 194 7.29 -2.39 -2.43
CA ARG A 194 8.09 -2.74 -1.26
C ARG A 194 7.48 -2.09 -0.03
N GLY A 195 6.84 -2.88 0.83
CA GLY A 195 5.98 -2.36 1.89
C GLY A 195 6.30 -2.91 3.27
N ASN A 196 6.22 -2.08 4.31
CA ASN A 196 6.15 -2.55 5.69
C ASN A 196 5.01 -1.88 6.43
N TYR A 197 4.25 -2.63 7.23
CA TYR A 197 3.16 -2.08 8.05
C TYR A 197 2.19 -1.22 7.23
N SER A 198 1.82 -1.68 6.03
CA SER A 198 1.09 -0.85 5.07
C SER A 198 -0.11 -1.59 4.47
N ASN A 199 -1.16 -0.83 4.17
CA ASN A 199 -2.42 -1.35 3.64
C ASN A 199 -2.70 -0.73 2.28
N VAL A 200 -2.86 -1.58 1.25
CA VAL A 200 -3.11 -1.14 -0.13
C VAL A 200 -4.40 -1.77 -0.66
N ARG A 201 -5.28 -0.93 -1.21
CA ARG A 201 -6.47 -1.32 -1.95
C ARG A 201 -6.30 -0.97 -3.42
N ALA A 202 -6.71 -1.87 -4.31
CA ALA A 202 -6.74 -1.57 -5.74
C ALA A 202 -7.97 -2.14 -6.46
N ASP A 203 -8.51 -1.40 -7.43
CA ASP A 203 -9.68 -1.87 -8.18
C ASP A 203 -9.24 -2.78 -9.35
N GLN A 204 -8.37 -2.29 -10.25
CA GLN A 204 -7.94 -3.09 -11.41
C GLN A 204 -6.46 -2.91 -11.73
N LEU A 205 -5.70 -3.99 -11.66
CA LEU A 205 -4.28 -4.03 -11.95
C LEU A 205 -3.96 -4.98 -13.10
N GLY A 206 -3.09 -4.59 -14.02
CA GLY A 206 -2.51 -5.54 -14.99
C GLY A 206 -1.58 -6.54 -14.28
N SER A 207 -0.66 -6.02 -13.47
CA SER A 207 0.20 -6.83 -12.60
C SER A 207 0.47 -6.16 -11.25
N LEU A 208 0.63 -6.98 -10.22
CA LEU A 208 1.03 -6.58 -8.88
C LEU A 208 2.19 -7.48 -8.39
N SER A 209 3.33 -6.88 -8.08
CA SER A 209 4.44 -7.54 -7.41
C SER A 209 4.66 -6.94 -6.02
N THR A 210 4.63 -7.77 -4.97
CA THR A 210 4.84 -7.32 -3.59
C THR A 210 6.07 -7.98 -2.97
N SER A 211 6.79 -7.19 -2.18
CA SER A 211 7.82 -7.64 -1.26
C SER A 211 7.58 -6.92 0.06
N SER A 212 6.95 -7.59 1.02
CA SER A 212 6.38 -6.90 2.17
C SER A 212 6.42 -7.66 3.49
N ASN A 213 6.30 -6.90 4.57
CA ASN A 213 6.12 -7.43 5.93
C ASN A 213 4.97 -6.72 6.65
N TYR A 214 4.19 -7.46 7.44
CA TYR A 214 3.10 -6.91 8.27
C TYR A 214 2.12 -6.04 7.48
N SER A 215 1.77 -6.43 6.25
CA SER A 215 1.01 -5.61 5.31
C SER A 215 -0.25 -6.30 4.81
N GLU A 216 -1.25 -5.50 4.42
CA GLU A 216 -2.51 -5.99 3.86
C GLU A 216 -2.70 -5.51 2.42
N TYR A 217 -3.10 -6.43 1.54
CA TYR A 217 -3.42 -6.13 0.15
C TYR A 217 -4.82 -6.61 -0.18
N ALA A 218 -5.70 -5.70 -0.58
CA ALA A 218 -7.04 -6.03 -1.08
C ALA A 218 -7.19 -5.55 -2.53
N VAL A 219 -7.42 -6.47 -3.47
CA VAL A 219 -7.46 -6.14 -4.90
C VAL A 219 -8.69 -6.76 -5.56
N ASP A 220 -9.47 -5.97 -6.28
CA ASP A 220 -10.68 -6.49 -6.93
C ASP A 220 -10.32 -7.32 -8.18
N ARG A 221 -9.44 -6.82 -9.06
CA ARG A 221 -8.97 -7.59 -10.22
C ARG A 221 -7.48 -7.39 -10.47
N VAL A 222 -6.75 -8.49 -10.63
CA VAL A 222 -5.35 -8.47 -11.07
C VAL A 222 -5.06 -9.55 -12.11
N GLY A 223 -4.34 -9.21 -13.17
CA GLY A 223 -3.87 -10.21 -14.15
C GLY A 223 -2.80 -11.12 -13.53
N GLU A 224 -1.62 -10.57 -13.27
CA GLU A 224 -0.50 -11.30 -12.67
C GLU A 224 -0.19 -10.82 -11.25
N LEU A 225 -0.23 -11.74 -10.27
CA LEU A 225 0.13 -11.48 -8.88
C LEU A 225 1.42 -12.23 -8.50
N LYS A 226 2.42 -11.49 -8.03
CA LYS A 226 3.70 -12.00 -7.52
C LYS A 226 3.87 -11.60 -6.06
N ILE A 227 4.08 -12.57 -5.17
CA ILE A 227 4.09 -12.36 -3.72
C ILE A 227 5.43 -12.79 -3.11
N SER A 228 6.02 -11.91 -2.31
CA SER A 228 7.09 -12.23 -1.36
C SER A 228 6.71 -11.63 0.00
N ALA A 229 6.17 -12.45 0.88
CA ALA A 229 5.43 -11.97 2.06
C ALA A 229 5.91 -12.58 3.38
N ASN A 230 5.85 -11.77 4.44
CA ASN A 230 6.07 -12.22 5.81
C ASN A 230 5.12 -11.50 6.78
N TYR A 231 4.24 -12.23 7.46
CA TYR A 231 3.15 -11.65 8.26
C TYR A 231 2.17 -10.78 7.47
N ASP A 232 1.91 -11.10 6.21
CA ASP A 232 0.98 -10.34 5.37
C ASP A 232 -0.36 -11.06 5.19
N ASN A 233 -1.35 -10.32 4.72
CA ASN A 233 -2.65 -10.85 4.32
C ASN A 233 -3.04 -10.35 2.93
N TYR A 234 -3.40 -11.27 2.04
CA TYR A 234 -3.84 -10.96 0.68
C TYR A 234 -5.30 -11.37 0.49
N LYS A 235 -6.15 -10.42 0.09
CA LYS A 235 -7.55 -10.65 -0.29
C LYS A 235 -7.77 -10.18 -1.73
N ILE A 236 -7.83 -11.13 -2.64
CA ILE A 236 -7.97 -10.86 -4.07
C ILE A 236 -9.34 -11.37 -4.54
N ASP A 237 -10.13 -10.54 -5.19
CA ASP A 237 -11.43 -10.99 -5.68
C ASP A 237 -11.26 -11.80 -6.97
N HIS A 238 -10.58 -11.26 -7.98
CA HIS A 238 -10.26 -11.99 -9.22
C HIS A 238 -8.76 -11.92 -9.56
N VAL A 239 -8.16 -13.09 -9.82
CA VAL A 239 -6.77 -13.18 -10.30
C VAL A 239 -6.64 -14.14 -11.48
N ASP A 240 -5.86 -13.75 -12.50
CA ASP A 240 -5.58 -14.67 -13.60
C ASP A 240 -4.49 -15.67 -13.23
N GLN A 241 -3.35 -15.16 -12.77
CA GLN A 241 -2.19 -15.96 -12.39
C GLN A 241 -1.59 -15.45 -11.08
N ALA A 242 -1.34 -16.36 -10.14
CA ALA A 242 -0.71 -16.05 -8.85
C ALA A 242 0.56 -16.88 -8.65
N SER A 243 1.62 -16.25 -8.15
CA SER A 243 2.81 -16.97 -7.72
C SER A 243 3.48 -16.30 -6.53
N GLY A 244 4.16 -17.06 -5.69
CA GLY A 244 4.90 -16.43 -4.61
C GLY A 244 5.42 -17.33 -3.50
N ARG A 245 6.08 -16.67 -2.55
CA ARG A 245 6.55 -17.25 -1.30
C ARG A 245 5.99 -16.45 -0.13
N CYS A 246 5.39 -17.17 0.81
CA CYS A 246 4.70 -16.59 1.96
C CYS A 246 5.14 -17.29 3.24
N THR A 247 5.51 -16.50 4.26
CA THR A 247 5.81 -16.99 5.61
C THR A 247 4.88 -16.29 6.60
N TYR A 248 4.21 -17.00 7.50
CA TYR A 248 3.22 -16.40 8.43
C TYR A 248 2.15 -15.55 7.72
N SER A 249 1.80 -15.89 6.47
CA SER A 249 0.97 -15.03 5.63
C SER A 249 -0.13 -15.82 4.94
N ASP A 250 -1.32 -15.22 4.85
CA ASP A 250 -2.50 -15.84 4.26
C ASP A 250 -2.81 -15.24 2.89
N VAL A 251 -3.24 -16.10 1.97
CA VAL A 251 -3.63 -15.70 0.60
C VAL A 251 -5.03 -16.22 0.29
N ARG A 252 -5.97 -15.30 0.19
CA ARG A 252 -7.35 -15.57 -0.21
C ARG A 252 -7.63 -14.99 -1.59
N MET A 253 -8.09 -15.84 -2.50
CA MET A 253 -8.58 -15.49 -3.83
C MET A 253 -10.05 -15.93 -3.93
N GLU A 254 -10.97 -15.04 -4.31
CA GLU A 254 -12.36 -15.47 -4.55
C GLU A 254 -12.47 -16.24 -5.88
N GLU A 255 -11.84 -15.76 -6.95
CA GLU A 255 -11.76 -16.43 -8.25
C GLU A 255 -10.32 -16.48 -8.82
N LEU A 256 -9.87 -17.67 -9.20
CA LEU A 256 -8.60 -17.92 -9.90
C LEU A 256 -8.88 -18.41 -11.33
N GLN A 257 -8.40 -17.70 -12.35
CA GLN A 257 -8.72 -18.02 -13.74
C GLN A 257 -7.79 -19.06 -14.37
N GLN A 258 -6.47 -19.00 -14.16
CA GLN A 258 -5.51 -19.81 -14.93
C GLN A 258 -4.57 -20.64 -14.08
N ALA A 259 -3.71 -20.01 -13.27
CA ALA A 259 -2.60 -20.73 -12.64
C ALA A 259 -2.21 -20.19 -11.27
N ILE A 260 -1.81 -21.09 -10.38
CA ILE A 260 -1.26 -20.75 -9.06
C ILE A 260 0.00 -21.54 -8.75
N ASN A 261 1.04 -20.88 -8.25
CA ASN A 261 2.28 -21.51 -7.79
C ASN A 261 2.75 -20.89 -6.46
N MET A 262 2.55 -21.58 -5.34
CA MET A 262 2.77 -21.02 -4.01
C MET A 262 3.69 -21.88 -3.13
N ASN A 263 4.67 -21.23 -2.52
CA ASN A 263 5.50 -21.78 -1.45
C ASN A 263 5.04 -21.17 -0.12
N MET A 264 4.39 -21.95 0.73
CA MET A 264 3.80 -21.50 1.99
C MET A 264 4.55 -22.07 3.20
N THR A 265 4.73 -21.25 4.22
CA THR A 265 5.28 -21.65 5.52
C THR A 265 4.51 -20.94 6.63
N TYR A 266 3.79 -21.69 7.48
CA TYR A 266 2.91 -21.12 8.52
C TYR A 266 1.82 -20.17 7.99
N GLY A 267 1.09 -20.53 6.93
CA GLY A 267 -0.06 -19.74 6.47
C GLY A 267 -0.93 -20.48 5.47
N ASP A 268 -2.09 -19.94 5.16
CA ASP A 268 -3.11 -20.66 4.41
C ASP A 268 -3.35 -20.07 3.01
N VAL A 269 -3.71 -20.94 2.06
CA VAL A 269 -4.21 -20.52 0.75
C VAL A 269 -5.66 -20.96 0.56
N LYS A 270 -6.54 -20.00 0.27
CA LYS A 270 -7.94 -20.27 -0.06
C LYS A 270 -8.30 -19.73 -1.43
N VAL A 271 -8.80 -20.60 -2.30
CA VAL A 271 -9.39 -20.25 -3.59
C VAL A 271 -10.88 -20.59 -3.58
N GLY A 272 -11.72 -19.57 -3.63
CA GLY A 272 -13.17 -19.70 -3.57
C GLY A 272 -13.75 -20.44 -4.77
N LYS A 273 -13.29 -20.09 -5.97
CA LYS A 273 -13.72 -20.63 -7.25
C LYS A 273 -12.55 -20.69 -8.22
N VAL A 274 -12.40 -21.81 -8.91
CA VAL A 274 -11.51 -21.91 -10.06
C VAL A 274 -12.32 -21.76 -11.35
N GLY A 275 -11.86 -20.87 -12.23
CA GLY A 275 -12.43 -20.58 -13.53
C GLY A 275 -12.12 -21.65 -14.58
N THR A 276 -12.84 -21.60 -15.71
CA THR A 276 -12.73 -22.61 -16.79
C THR A 276 -11.42 -22.55 -17.57
N GLY A 277 -10.69 -21.43 -17.46
CA GLY A 277 -9.36 -21.25 -18.07
C GLY A 277 -8.22 -21.92 -17.31
N PHE A 278 -8.52 -22.72 -16.28
CA PHE A 278 -7.53 -23.31 -15.39
C PHE A 278 -6.55 -24.22 -16.12
N LYS A 279 -5.27 -24.06 -15.79
CA LYS A 279 -4.14 -24.78 -16.39
C LYS A 279 -3.36 -25.57 -15.34
N SER A 280 -3.07 -24.96 -14.19
CA SER A 280 -2.16 -25.59 -13.22
C SER A 280 -2.27 -24.99 -11.82
N ALA A 281 -2.05 -25.83 -10.81
CA ALA A 281 -1.77 -25.42 -9.45
C ALA A 281 -0.57 -26.21 -8.90
N ASP A 282 0.48 -25.54 -8.41
CA ASP A 282 1.61 -26.17 -7.72
C ASP A 282 1.77 -25.55 -6.32
N PHE A 283 1.86 -26.41 -5.31
CA PHE A 283 1.98 -25.99 -3.92
C PHE A 283 3.15 -26.72 -3.24
N GLN A 284 3.96 -25.94 -2.51
CA GLN A 284 4.93 -26.44 -1.54
C GLN A 284 4.55 -25.89 -0.18
N LEU A 285 4.18 -26.76 0.74
CA LEU A 285 3.54 -26.42 2.01
C LEU A 285 4.38 -26.90 3.19
N THR A 286 4.48 -26.08 4.23
CA THR A 286 5.12 -26.44 5.50
C THR A 286 4.35 -25.79 6.63
N TYR A 287 3.63 -26.58 7.44
CA TYR A 287 2.67 -26.06 8.41
C TYR A 287 1.67 -25.09 7.76
N SER A 288 1.06 -25.49 6.65
CA SER A 288 0.24 -24.61 5.81
C SER A 288 -0.86 -25.39 5.13
N ASP A 289 -2.10 -24.92 5.21
CA ASP A 289 -3.23 -25.63 4.63
C ASP A 289 -3.74 -24.95 3.35
N ILE A 290 -4.31 -25.75 2.46
CA ILE A 290 -4.94 -25.22 1.24
C ILE A 290 -6.39 -25.67 1.11
N LYS A 291 -7.23 -24.76 0.64
CA LYS A 291 -8.61 -25.05 0.24
C LYS A 291 -8.91 -24.47 -1.14
N ILE A 292 -9.31 -25.31 -2.08
CA ILE A 292 -9.59 -24.90 -3.46
C ILE A 292 -10.90 -25.53 -3.92
N THR A 293 -11.76 -24.73 -4.55
CA THR A 293 -13.04 -25.21 -5.08
C THR A 293 -13.07 -25.12 -6.60
N PHE A 294 -13.39 -26.23 -7.27
CA PHE A 294 -13.48 -26.32 -8.74
C PHE A 294 -14.91 -26.56 -9.22
N SER A 295 -15.14 -26.38 -10.52
CA SER A 295 -16.37 -26.91 -11.11
C SER A 295 -16.39 -28.43 -11.01
N ARG A 296 -17.54 -29.04 -10.68
CA ARG A 296 -17.69 -30.50 -10.59
C ARG A 296 -17.21 -31.29 -11.81
N ARG A 297 -17.25 -30.68 -13.00
CA ARG A 297 -16.84 -31.28 -14.28
C ARG A 297 -15.46 -30.84 -14.76
N GLN A 298 -14.69 -30.10 -13.95
CA GLN A 298 -13.36 -29.67 -14.33
C GLN A 298 -12.47 -30.91 -14.54
N PRO A 299 -11.93 -31.12 -15.76
CA PRO A 299 -10.96 -32.19 -15.99
C PRO A 299 -9.68 -31.88 -15.22
N LEU A 300 -9.26 -32.77 -14.32
CA LEU A 300 -8.07 -32.58 -13.49
C LEU A 300 -7.19 -33.82 -13.37
N SER A 301 -5.88 -33.60 -13.31
CA SER A 301 -4.88 -34.53 -12.80
C SER A 301 -4.45 -34.09 -11.39
N ILE A 302 -4.67 -34.92 -10.38
CA ILE A 302 -4.39 -34.62 -8.98
C ILE A 302 -3.20 -35.46 -8.52
N VAL A 303 -2.18 -34.82 -7.98
CA VAL A 303 -1.03 -35.48 -7.34
C VAL A 303 -0.71 -34.77 -6.02
N ALA A 304 -0.69 -35.52 -4.92
CA ALA A 304 -0.28 -35.03 -3.62
C ALA A 304 0.72 -35.97 -2.94
N ASN A 305 1.80 -35.40 -2.41
CA ASN A 305 2.79 -36.07 -1.59
C ASN A 305 2.89 -35.33 -0.26
N LEU A 306 2.33 -35.91 0.79
CA LEU A 306 2.20 -35.27 2.10
C LEU A 306 2.96 -36.06 3.17
N VAL A 307 3.62 -35.37 4.09
CA VAL A 307 4.27 -35.94 5.28
C VAL A 307 3.60 -35.37 6.51
N TYR A 308 3.06 -36.20 7.39
CA TYR A 308 2.22 -35.77 8.53
C TYR A 308 1.05 -34.86 8.10
N GLY A 309 0.46 -35.16 6.94
CA GLY A 309 -0.63 -34.39 6.36
C GLY A 309 -1.61 -35.30 5.62
N ASN A 310 -2.74 -34.73 5.22
CA ASN A 310 -3.81 -35.46 4.56
C ASN A 310 -4.45 -34.64 3.43
N ILE A 311 -4.95 -35.33 2.41
CA ILE A 311 -5.77 -34.71 1.36
C ILE A 311 -7.20 -35.22 1.42
N LYS A 312 -8.14 -34.29 1.27
CA LYS A 312 -9.57 -34.56 1.10
C LYS A 312 -10.03 -34.04 -0.26
N VAL A 313 -10.69 -34.90 -1.03
CA VAL A 313 -11.25 -34.58 -2.36
C VAL A 313 -12.73 -34.92 -2.35
N ASP A 314 -13.58 -33.90 -2.34
CA ASP A 314 -15.04 -34.02 -2.20
C ASP A 314 -15.76 -33.53 -3.47
N GLY A 315 -16.86 -34.18 -3.84
CA GLY A 315 -17.79 -33.72 -4.89
C GLY A 315 -17.42 -34.08 -6.34
N PHE A 316 -16.22 -34.60 -6.57
CA PHE A 316 -15.76 -35.03 -7.88
C PHE A 316 -16.18 -36.46 -8.26
N GLU A 317 -16.33 -36.70 -9.56
CA GLU A 317 -16.27 -38.05 -10.13
C GLU A 317 -14.80 -38.43 -10.35
N LEU A 318 -14.30 -39.36 -9.54
CA LEU A 318 -12.89 -39.75 -9.53
C LEU A 318 -12.63 -41.05 -10.31
N LYS A 319 -11.47 -41.10 -10.97
CA LYS A 319 -10.92 -42.28 -11.66
C LYS A 319 -9.45 -42.46 -11.29
N ASN A 320 -8.93 -43.68 -11.45
CA ASN A 320 -7.53 -44.01 -11.23
C ASN A 320 -7.01 -43.56 -9.86
N VAL A 321 -7.83 -43.76 -8.81
CA VAL A 321 -7.52 -43.29 -7.46
C VAL A 321 -6.48 -44.20 -6.82
N VAL A 322 -5.37 -43.61 -6.40
CA VAL A 322 -4.35 -44.24 -5.55
C VAL A 322 -4.26 -43.40 -4.27
N SER A 323 -4.34 -44.05 -3.12
CA SER A 323 -4.21 -43.39 -1.82
C SER A 323 -3.44 -44.29 -0.86
N ASN A 324 -2.13 -44.13 -0.81
CA ASN A 324 -1.24 -44.93 0.01
C ASN A 324 -0.82 -44.15 1.25
N LYS A 325 -1.23 -44.63 2.42
CA LYS A 325 -0.77 -44.09 3.72
C LYS A 325 0.21 -45.07 4.35
N LYS A 326 1.47 -44.67 4.49
CA LYS A 326 2.53 -45.49 5.11
C LYS A 326 3.39 -44.63 6.02
N ASN A 327 3.45 -45.00 7.29
CA ASN A 327 4.11 -44.21 8.34
C ASN A 327 3.55 -42.77 8.36
N ALA A 328 4.40 -41.77 8.19
CA ALA A 328 4.02 -40.37 8.10
C ALA A 328 3.59 -39.94 6.69
N ASN A 329 3.83 -40.76 5.66
CA ASN A 329 3.61 -40.36 4.27
C ASN A 329 2.19 -40.69 3.81
N HIS A 330 1.59 -39.76 3.08
CA HIS A 330 0.37 -39.94 2.30
C HIS A 330 0.64 -39.54 0.85
N ASP A 331 0.76 -40.56 0.00
CA ASP A 331 0.84 -40.40 -1.45
C ASP A 331 -0.55 -40.60 -2.05
N TYR A 332 -1.04 -39.59 -2.75
CA TYR A 332 -2.36 -39.57 -3.37
C TYR A 332 -2.26 -39.18 -4.84
N SER A 333 -2.94 -39.92 -5.71
CA SER A 333 -3.20 -39.49 -7.08
C SER A 333 -4.60 -39.87 -7.52
N ALA A 334 -5.19 -39.04 -8.38
CA ALA A 334 -6.49 -39.30 -8.99
C ALA A 334 -6.66 -38.46 -10.26
N GLN A 335 -7.60 -38.88 -11.10
CA GLN A 335 -8.14 -38.08 -12.19
C GLN A 335 -9.58 -37.69 -11.85
N ALA A 336 -9.97 -36.45 -12.11
CA ALA A 336 -11.31 -35.94 -11.82
C ALA A 336 -11.97 -35.35 -13.07
N GLY A 337 -13.31 -35.31 -13.09
CA GLY A 337 -14.09 -34.61 -14.13
C GLY A 337 -13.89 -35.16 -15.55
N GLY A 338 -13.58 -36.46 -15.67
CA GLY A 338 -13.25 -37.07 -16.96
C GLY A 338 -11.86 -36.75 -17.49
N GLY A 339 -10.99 -36.17 -16.65
CA GLY A 339 -9.61 -35.85 -17.00
C GLY A 339 -8.71 -37.07 -17.21
N SER A 340 -7.50 -36.78 -17.68
CA SER A 340 -6.39 -37.72 -17.89
C SER A 340 -5.09 -37.12 -17.36
N GLU A 341 -3.96 -37.80 -17.54
CA GLU A 341 -2.66 -37.30 -17.11
C GLU A 341 -2.25 -35.98 -17.82
N SER A 342 -2.78 -35.71 -19.02
CA SER A 342 -2.52 -34.46 -19.76
C SER A 342 -3.53 -33.35 -19.47
N SER A 343 -4.48 -33.57 -18.55
CA SER A 343 -5.43 -32.53 -18.11
C SER A 343 -4.74 -31.46 -17.25
N PRO A 344 -5.38 -30.28 -17.07
CA PRO A 344 -4.93 -29.31 -16.08
C PRO A 344 -4.65 -29.99 -14.73
N TYR A 345 -3.55 -29.61 -14.08
CA TYR A 345 -3.06 -30.37 -12.93
C TYR A 345 -3.11 -29.58 -11.64
N ILE A 346 -3.19 -30.31 -10.53
CA ILE A 346 -2.86 -29.82 -9.21
C ILE A 346 -1.80 -30.72 -8.59
N LYS A 347 -0.69 -30.11 -8.17
CA LYS A 347 0.42 -30.78 -7.53
C LYS A 347 0.65 -30.19 -6.14
N ILE A 348 0.64 -31.05 -5.13
CA ILE A 348 0.74 -30.63 -3.73
C ILE A 348 1.89 -31.40 -3.08
N ARG A 349 2.86 -30.69 -2.53
CA ARG A 349 3.93 -31.25 -1.71
C ARG A 349 3.86 -30.58 -0.34
N GLY A 350 3.68 -31.33 0.73
CA GLY A 350 3.40 -30.74 2.05
C GLY A 350 4.03 -31.50 3.21
N THR A 351 4.37 -30.77 4.28
CA THR A 351 4.82 -31.34 5.56
C THR A 351 4.04 -30.69 6.71
N ASN A 352 3.37 -31.47 7.55
CA ASN A 352 2.41 -31.00 8.54
C ASN A 352 1.37 -30.07 7.88
N SER A 353 0.72 -30.54 6.81
CA SER A 353 -0.09 -29.69 5.93
C SER A 353 -1.22 -30.49 5.32
N ASP A 354 -2.42 -29.93 5.37
CA ASP A 354 -3.62 -30.54 4.84
C ASP A 354 -4.10 -29.83 3.57
N ALA A 355 -4.66 -30.62 2.66
CA ALA A 355 -5.24 -30.11 1.42
C ALA A 355 -6.70 -30.50 1.30
N LYS A 356 -7.54 -29.52 0.96
CA LYS A 356 -8.96 -29.73 0.67
C LYS A 356 -9.33 -29.27 -0.73
N LEU A 357 -9.76 -30.20 -1.56
CA LEU A 357 -10.29 -29.94 -2.88
C LEU A 357 -11.81 -30.20 -2.86
N ASP A 358 -12.58 -29.15 -3.09
CA ASP A 358 -14.05 -29.18 -3.11
C ASP A 358 -14.57 -28.88 -4.52
N THR A 359 -15.89 -29.08 -4.73
CA THR A 359 -16.59 -28.63 -5.93
C THR A 359 -17.69 -27.63 -5.61
N TYR A 360 -17.99 -26.73 -6.55
CA TYR A 360 -19.20 -25.89 -6.54
C TYR A 360 -20.21 -26.29 -7.63
#